data_AF-A0A383EJD7-F1
#
_entry.id   AF-A0A383EJD7-F1
#
_cell.length_a   1.000
_cell.length_b   1.000
_cell.length_c   1.000
_cell.angle_alpha   90.00
_cell.angle_beta   90.00
_cell.angle_gamma   90.00
#
_symmetry.space_group_name_H-M   'P 1'
#
loop_
_entity.id
_entity.type
_entity.pdbx_description
1 polymer ?
#
loop_
_entity_poly.entity_id
_entity_poly.type
_entity_poly.pdbx_seq_one_letter_code
_entity_poly.pdbx_strand_id
1 'polypeptide(L)'
;EVSWSLSCDGSEVASGGVGDGCFGDCAPPGPCDGAPYPSWAGDGYCDSSNNIADCYDGGDCCPSTCVDGSYSCDSYGGTCDTCIDPSAADSNYQGDCALSCAEQGLNEDCVGTCFSDYYLGYQGDGWCDDGSWGVEFQCCEYNFDDGDCGAAMGCDGVASDCGGAEDVGCGCGEPGIPDGACDCAGNTDAGCGCGEAGPSGCDNACGSTAENDECGVCGGDGIADGACDC
;
A
#
# COMPACT_ATOMS: atom_id res chain seq x y z
N GLU A 1 48.73 15.11 -44.69
CA GLU A 1 47.42 15.08 -44.01
C GLU A 1 46.43 14.32 -44.88
N VAL A 2 46.10 13.07 -44.53
CA VAL A 2 45.00 12.31 -45.16
C VAL A 2 43.79 12.55 -44.26
N SER A 3 42.74 13.19 -44.78
CA SER A 3 41.50 13.40 -44.03
C SER A 3 40.60 12.17 -44.17
N TRP A 4 40.23 11.57 -43.04
CA TRP A 4 39.30 10.46 -42.95
C TRP A 4 37.90 11.03 -42.72
N SER A 5 36.91 10.52 -43.44
CA SER A 5 35.50 10.78 -43.18
C SER A 5 34.86 9.48 -42.72
N LEU A 6 34.24 9.48 -41.54
CA LEU A 6 33.47 8.34 -41.04
C LEU A 6 32.23 8.12 -41.92
N SER A 7 31.99 6.88 -42.34
CA SER A 7 30.70 6.44 -42.88
C SER A 7 29.66 6.32 -41.76
N CYS A 8 28.38 6.46 -42.10
CA CYS A 8 27.25 6.48 -41.15
C CYS A 8 26.97 5.13 -40.46
N ASP A 9 27.71 4.08 -40.81
CA ASP A 9 27.71 2.77 -40.16
C ASP A 9 28.92 2.57 -39.21
N GLY A 10 29.71 3.63 -38.97
CA GLY A 10 30.92 3.57 -38.16
C GLY A 10 32.09 2.86 -38.86
N SER A 11 31.98 2.56 -40.16
CA SER A 11 33.09 2.01 -40.93
C SER A 11 33.97 3.12 -41.52
N GLU A 12 35.29 2.92 -41.45
CA GLU A 12 36.28 3.79 -42.09
C GLU A 12 36.30 3.49 -43.59
N VAL A 13 35.74 4.38 -44.43
CA VAL A 13 35.79 4.22 -45.89
C VAL A 13 36.91 5.05 -46.50
N ALA A 14 37.80 4.39 -47.26
CA ALA A 14 38.87 5.06 -47.98
C ALA A 14 38.30 5.85 -49.16
N SER A 15 38.50 7.17 -49.16
CA SER A 15 38.03 8.07 -50.21
C SER A 15 38.70 7.77 -51.56
N GLY A 16 37.93 7.21 -52.50
CA GLY A 16 38.46 6.85 -53.82
C GLY A 16 37.43 6.31 -54.80
N GLY A 17 36.23 6.90 -54.87
CA GLY A 17 35.23 6.55 -55.86
C GLY A 17 34.09 7.57 -55.89
N VAL A 18 33.96 8.31 -56.99
CA VAL A 18 32.78 9.14 -57.27
C VAL A 18 31.63 8.22 -57.68
N GLY A 19 30.64 8.08 -56.80
CA GLY A 19 29.35 7.42 -57.06
C GLY A 19 28.40 7.64 -55.89
N ASP A 20 27.43 8.53 -56.10
CA ASP A 20 26.34 8.96 -55.22
C ASP A 20 26.72 9.43 -53.80
N GLY A 21 27.24 10.66 -53.76
CA GLY A 21 27.48 11.38 -52.52
C GLY A 21 26.19 11.86 -51.86
N CYS A 22 26.06 11.61 -50.56
CA CYS A 22 25.09 12.29 -49.70
C CYS A 22 25.76 13.52 -49.09
N PHE A 23 25.76 14.65 -49.83
CA PHE A 23 25.92 15.98 -49.25
C PHE A 23 24.51 16.53 -48.99
N GLY A 24 24.03 16.37 -47.77
CA GLY A 24 22.74 16.88 -47.28
C GLY A 24 22.57 16.43 -45.84
N ASP A 25 21.99 17.29 -45.00
CA ASP A 25 21.79 17.08 -43.58
C ASP A 25 21.11 15.72 -43.29
N CYS A 26 21.91 14.67 -43.05
CA CYS A 26 21.39 13.41 -42.57
C CYS A 26 20.96 13.62 -41.12
N ALA A 27 19.68 13.91 -40.92
CA ALA A 27 19.07 13.62 -39.63
C ALA A 27 19.39 12.14 -39.31
N PRO A 28 19.78 11.82 -38.06
CA PRO A 28 19.93 10.43 -37.67
C PRO A 28 18.64 9.68 -38.04
N PRO A 29 18.74 8.41 -38.48
CA PRO A 29 17.56 7.67 -38.89
C PRO A 29 16.52 7.72 -37.79
N GLY A 30 15.29 8.05 -38.17
CA GLY A 30 14.15 8.06 -37.29
C GLY A 30 13.92 6.66 -36.70
N PRO A 31 13.19 6.55 -35.58
CA PRO A 31 12.99 5.28 -34.87
C PRO A 31 12.34 4.18 -35.74
N CYS A 32 11.60 4.58 -36.78
CA CYS A 32 10.93 3.67 -37.72
C CYS A 32 11.59 3.54 -39.09
N ASP A 33 12.77 4.15 -39.33
CA ASP A 33 13.45 4.08 -40.63
C ASP A 33 13.93 2.64 -40.96
N GLY A 34 14.11 1.81 -39.93
CA GLY A 34 14.45 0.39 -40.06
C GLY A 34 13.25 -0.57 -40.11
N ALA A 35 12.01 -0.06 -40.02
CA ALA A 35 10.82 -0.89 -40.06
C ALA A 35 10.60 -1.52 -41.45
N PRO A 36 9.92 -2.67 -41.55
CA PRO A 36 9.62 -3.31 -42.84
C PRO A 36 8.86 -2.40 -43.82
N TYR A 37 7.97 -1.56 -43.30
CA TYR A 37 7.19 -0.60 -44.07
C TYR A 37 7.19 0.78 -43.42
N PRO A 38 8.27 1.57 -43.52
CA PRO A 38 8.42 2.83 -42.77
C PRO A 38 7.31 3.86 -43.01
N SER A 39 6.64 3.80 -44.17
CA SER A 39 5.52 4.69 -44.50
C SER A 39 4.21 4.36 -43.78
N TRP A 40 4.12 3.22 -43.12
CA TRP A 40 2.92 2.82 -42.37
C TRP A 40 3.04 3.14 -40.87
N ALA A 41 4.24 3.46 -40.39
CA ALA A 41 4.42 3.89 -39.01
C ALA A 41 3.77 5.25 -38.73
N GLY A 42 2.96 5.34 -37.67
CA GLY A 42 2.26 6.54 -37.25
C GLY A 42 1.10 6.92 -38.18
N ASP A 43 0.55 5.95 -38.91
CA ASP A 43 -0.60 6.14 -39.79
C ASP A 43 -1.95 5.92 -39.09
N GLY A 44 -1.94 5.53 -37.81
CA GLY A 44 -3.10 5.30 -36.95
C GLY A 44 -3.68 3.88 -37.06
N TYR A 45 -3.02 2.98 -37.79
CA TYR A 45 -3.35 1.55 -37.86
C TYR A 45 -2.25 0.74 -37.17
N CYS A 46 -2.61 -0.21 -36.31
CA CYS A 46 -1.61 -1.08 -35.69
C CYS A 46 -1.11 -2.18 -36.65
N ASP A 47 -0.03 -1.90 -37.36
CA ASP A 47 0.69 -2.81 -38.22
C ASP A 47 1.69 -3.66 -37.43
N SER A 48 1.33 -4.92 -37.22
CA SER A 48 2.21 -5.88 -36.52
C SER A 48 3.59 -6.07 -37.19
N SER A 49 3.73 -5.70 -38.47
CA SER A 49 5.01 -5.73 -39.18
C SER A 49 5.97 -4.63 -38.72
N ASN A 50 5.43 -3.48 -38.30
CA ASN A 50 6.19 -2.32 -37.86
C ASN A 50 6.19 -2.15 -36.33
N ASN A 51 5.33 -2.89 -35.62
CA ASN A 51 5.31 -2.98 -34.17
C ASN A 51 6.49 -3.80 -33.61
N ILE A 52 7.69 -3.27 -33.80
CA ILE A 52 8.96 -3.82 -33.35
C ILE A 52 9.62 -2.86 -32.37
N ALA A 53 10.55 -3.37 -31.55
CA ALA A 53 11.32 -2.54 -30.63
C ALA A 53 11.94 -1.32 -31.35
N ASP A 54 12.00 -0.19 -30.65
CA ASP A 54 12.43 1.12 -31.12
C ASP A 54 11.48 1.85 -32.10
N CYS A 55 10.60 1.15 -32.84
CA CYS A 55 9.62 1.80 -33.72
C CYS A 55 8.20 1.82 -33.13
N TYR A 56 7.71 0.68 -32.63
CA TYR A 56 6.36 0.51 -32.11
C TYR A 56 5.26 0.97 -33.08
N ASP A 57 5.53 0.80 -34.37
CA ASP A 57 4.71 1.32 -35.46
C ASP A 57 4.41 2.82 -35.37
N GLY A 58 5.38 3.60 -34.90
CA GLY A 58 5.20 5.03 -34.65
C GLY A 58 4.26 5.35 -33.49
N GLY A 59 3.90 4.35 -32.67
CA GLY A 59 3.00 4.47 -31.52
C GLY A 59 1.60 3.88 -31.78
N ASP A 60 1.28 3.48 -33.01
CA ASP A 60 -0.09 3.11 -33.37
C ASP A 60 -0.61 1.86 -32.66
N CYS A 61 0.29 0.99 -32.20
CA CYS A 61 -0.06 -0.26 -31.52
C CYS A 61 -0.30 -0.13 -30.01
N CYS A 62 -0.17 1.06 -29.43
CA CYS A 62 -0.43 1.35 -28.03
C CYS A 62 -1.52 2.43 -27.90
N PRO A 63 -2.61 2.20 -27.13
CA PRO A 63 -3.73 3.14 -27.07
C PRO A 63 -3.32 4.57 -26.66
N SER A 64 -2.40 4.70 -25.71
CA SER A 64 -1.92 5.99 -25.17
C SER A 64 -1.00 6.77 -26.10
N THR A 65 -0.33 6.09 -27.04
CA THR A 65 0.61 6.74 -27.96
C THR A 65 0.09 6.82 -29.39
N CYS A 66 -1.00 6.12 -29.71
CA CYS A 66 -1.67 6.19 -31.00
C CYS A 66 -2.25 7.59 -31.24
N VAL A 67 -1.98 8.13 -32.44
CA VAL A 67 -2.54 9.40 -32.91
C VAL A 67 -3.24 9.15 -34.26
N ASP A 68 -4.47 9.65 -34.42
CA ASP A 68 -5.21 9.52 -35.67
C ASP A 68 -4.39 10.01 -36.87
N GLY A 69 -4.29 9.18 -37.91
CA GLY A 69 -3.55 9.44 -39.13
C GLY A 69 -4.38 9.18 -40.39
N SER A 70 -3.90 8.29 -41.24
CA SER A 70 -4.68 7.74 -42.37
C SER A 70 -5.85 6.90 -41.88
N TYR A 71 -5.70 6.30 -40.70
CA TYR A 71 -6.70 5.52 -39.99
C TYR A 71 -6.96 6.15 -38.61
N SER A 72 -8.14 5.88 -38.07
CA SER A 72 -8.50 6.32 -36.72
C SER A 72 -8.10 5.27 -35.70
N CYS A 73 -7.45 5.71 -34.63
CA CYS A 73 -7.00 4.87 -33.52
C CYS A 73 -8.17 4.11 -32.87
N ASP A 74 -9.34 4.74 -32.75
CA ASP A 74 -10.54 4.12 -32.18
C ASP A 74 -10.99 2.85 -32.93
N SER A 75 -10.68 2.76 -34.23
CA SER A 75 -11.12 1.64 -35.08
C SER A 75 -9.99 0.72 -35.52
N TYR A 76 -8.77 1.24 -35.61
CA TYR A 76 -7.64 0.55 -36.25
C TYR A 76 -6.36 0.57 -35.41
N GLY A 77 -6.32 1.37 -34.34
CA GLY A 77 -5.21 1.39 -33.41
C GLY A 77 -5.08 0.09 -32.63
N GLY A 78 -3.95 -0.06 -31.94
CA GLY A 78 -3.67 -1.22 -31.12
C GLY A 78 -4.45 -1.24 -29.80
N THR A 79 -4.42 -2.40 -29.16
CA THR A 79 -4.99 -2.64 -27.84
C THR A 79 -3.87 -2.93 -26.83
N CYS A 80 -4.24 -3.16 -25.58
CA CYS A 80 -3.33 -3.69 -24.55
C CYS A 80 -2.56 -4.94 -25.01
N ASP A 81 -3.19 -5.81 -25.82
CA ASP A 81 -2.57 -7.06 -26.27
C ASP A 81 -1.46 -6.83 -27.31
N THR A 82 -1.56 -5.75 -28.09
CA THR A 82 -0.59 -5.41 -29.12
C THR A 82 0.44 -4.38 -28.66
N CYS A 83 0.21 -3.73 -27.51
CA CYS A 83 1.11 -2.70 -27.00
C CYS A 83 2.36 -3.33 -26.37
N ILE A 84 3.49 -3.22 -27.07
CA ILE A 84 4.80 -3.70 -26.61
C ILE A 84 5.78 -2.57 -26.30
N ASP A 85 5.36 -1.31 -26.43
CA ASP A 85 6.18 -0.15 -26.04
C ASP A 85 6.26 -0.08 -24.51
N PRO A 86 7.44 -0.32 -23.89
CA PRO A 86 7.57 -0.27 -22.44
C PRO A 86 7.44 1.15 -21.87
N SER A 87 7.52 2.18 -22.72
CA SER A 87 7.38 3.58 -22.32
C SER A 87 5.95 4.10 -22.43
N ALA A 88 5.06 3.34 -23.07
CA ALA A 88 3.65 3.71 -23.17
C ALA A 88 2.97 3.61 -21.80
N ALA A 89 2.07 4.56 -21.52
CA ALA A 89 1.26 4.56 -20.30
C ALA A 89 0.36 3.31 -20.22
N ASP A 90 0.09 2.69 -21.37
CA ASP A 90 -0.70 1.46 -21.52
C ASP A 90 0.20 0.27 -21.90
N SER A 91 1.46 0.27 -21.47
CA SER A 91 2.33 -0.87 -21.73
C SER A 91 1.82 -2.11 -20.97
N ASN A 92 1.86 -3.27 -21.62
CA ASN A 92 1.54 -4.54 -20.97
C ASN A 92 2.58 -4.98 -19.91
N TYR A 93 3.62 -4.17 -19.69
CA TYR A 93 4.66 -4.43 -18.70
C TYR A 93 4.53 -3.57 -17.44
N GLN A 94 4.05 -2.31 -17.53
CA GLN A 94 4.08 -1.34 -16.43
C GLN A 94 2.97 -0.26 -16.50
N GLY A 95 1.98 -0.40 -17.40
CA GLY A 95 0.94 0.61 -17.67
C GLY A 95 -0.49 0.21 -17.29
N ASP A 96 -1.49 1.01 -17.67
CA ASP A 96 -2.93 0.76 -17.43
C ASP A 96 -3.44 -0.54 -18.10
N CYS A 97 -2.63 -1.13 -18.98
CA CYS A 97 -2.84 -2.41 -19.65
C CYS A 97 -2.08 -3.59 -19.02
N ALA A 98 -1.29 -3.38 -17.97
CA ALA A 98 -0.73 -4.48 -17.20
C ALA A 98 -1.90 -5.26 -16.58
N LEU A 99 -1.97 -6.57 -16.87
CA LEU A 99 -2.95 -7.47 -16.27
C LEU A 99 -2.97 -7.25 -14.75
N SER A 100 -4.14 -7.21 -14.14
CA SER A 100 -4.22 -7.18 -12.67
C SER A 100 -3.51 -8.41 -12.09
N CYS A 101 -2.97 -8.33 -10.87
CA CYS A 101 -2.28 -9.46 -10.27
C CYS A 101 -3.18 -10.72 -10.28
N ALA A 102 -4.47 -10.55 -10.02
CA ALA A 102 -5.46 -11.62 -10.11
C ALA A 102 -5.57 -12.27 -11.50
N GLU A 103 -5.52 -11.47 -12.58
CA GLU A 103 -5.55 -11.99 -13.96
C GLU A 103 -4.26 -12.74 -14.33
N GLN A 104 -3.15 -12.38 -13.69
CA GLN A 104 -1.88 -13.10 -13.81
C GLN A 104 -1.84 -14.37 -12.93
N GLY A 105 -2.84 -14.59 -12.07
CA GLY A 105 -2.83 -15.65 -11.06
C GLY A 105 -1.82 -15.42 -9.95
N LEU A 106 -1.54 -14.15 -9.65
CA LEU A 106 -0.67 -13.67 -8.58
C LEU A 106 -1.49 -12.96 -7.50
N ASN A 107 -0.90 -12.81 -6.33
CA ASN A 107 -1.41 -11.97 -5.25
C ASN A 107 -0.88 -10.54 -5.41
N GLU A 108 -1.49 -9.58 -4.72
CA GLU A 108 -1.14 -8.15 -4.79
C GLU A 108 -0.84 -7.65 -3.39
N ASP A 109 0.33 -7.05 -3.17
CA ASP A 109 0.72 -6.55 -1.85
C ASP A 109 0.03 -5.22 -1.53
N CYS A 110 0.30 -4.67 -0.34
CA CYS A 110 -0.38 -3.47 0.15
C CYS A 110 -0.16 -2.20 -0.69
N VAL A 111 0.81 -2.19 -1.61
CA VAL A 111 1.11 -1.06 -2.52
C VAL A 111 0.89 -1.39 -3.99
N GLY A 112 0.29 -2.55 -4.29
CA GLY A 112 -0.06 -2.94 -5.64
C GLY A 112 1.01 -3.77 -6.37
N THR A 113 2.01 -4.27 -5.65
CA THR A 113 3.06 -5.12 -6.23
C THR A 113 2.54 -6.55 -6.37
N CYS A 114 2.57 -7.10 -7.58
CA CYS A 114 2.21 -8.50 -7.78
C CYS A 114 3.28 -9.46 -7.24
N PHE A 115 2.87 -10.49 -6.50
CA PHE A 115 3.77 -11.51 -5.96
C PHE A 115 3.15 -12.92 -6.03
N SER A 116 4.00 -13.95 -6.06
CA SER A 116 3.55 -15.35 -6.11
C SER A 116 3.20 -15.90 -4.72
N ASP A 117 2.39 -16.95 -4.64
CA ASP A 117 2.01 -17.66 -3.40
C ASP A 117 3.18 -18.02 -2.47
N TYR A 118 4.42 -18.10 -2.97
CA TYR A 118 5.62 -18.30 -2.17
C TYR A 118 5.76 -17.31 -1.00
N TYR A 119 5.41 -16.04 -1.20
CA TYR A 119 5.58 -14.99 -0.18
C TYR A 119 4.47 -14.99 0.87
N LEU A 120 3.36 -15.71 0.65
CA LEU A 120 2.29 -15.82 1.66
C LEU A 120 2.77 -16.46 2.96
N GLY A 121 3.89 -17.20 2.92
CA GLY A 121 4.51 -17.79 4.10
C GLY A 121 5.38 -16.84 4.93
N TYR A 122 5.51 -15.56 4.54
CA TYR A 122 6.22 -14.57 5.36
C TYR A 122 5.28 -13.90 6.38
N GLN A 123 3.96 -13.97 6.16
CA GLN A 123 2.97 -13.62 7.18
C GLN A 123 3.16 -14.43 8.46
N GLY A 124 3.33 -13.74 9.59
CA GLY A 124 3.45 -14.35 10.90
C GLY A 124 4.76 -15.12 11.10
N ASP A 125 5.82 -14.80 10.33
CA ASP A 125 7.11 -15.45 10.40
C ASP A 125 8.06 -14.88 11.47
N GLY A 126 7.63 -13.82 12.16
CA GLY A 126 8.35 -13.09 13.20
C GLY A 126 9.12 -11.87 12.71
N TRP A 127 9.02 -11.53 11.42
CA TRP A 127 9.60 -10.34 10.82
C TRP A 127 8.51 -9.49 10.20
N CYS A 128 8.68 -8.17 10.26
CA CYS A 128 7.75 -7.27 9.61
C CYS A 128 8.12 -7.07 8.12
N ASP A 129 7.23 -7.49 7.23
CA ASP A 129 7.28 -7.30 5.78
C ASP A 129 6.75 -5.92 5.37
N ASP A 130 7.61 -4.92 5.50
CA ASP A 130 7.35 -3.52 5.16
C ASP A 130 7.79 -3.11 3.74
N GLY A 131 7.92 -4.07 2.84
CA GLY A 131 8.47 -3.86 1.50
C GLY A 131 10.00 -3.93 1.42
N SER A 132 10.73 -3.97 2.55
CA SER A 132 12.20 -4.04 2.57
C SER A 132 12.78 -5.26 1.84
N TRP A 133 12.01 -6.35 1.75
CA TRP A 133 12.42 -7.61 1.10
C TRP A 133 11.56 -7.97 -0.11
N GLY A 134 10.82 -7.00 -0.65
CA GLY A 134 10.13 -7.10 -1.94
C GLY A 134 8.62 -7.35 -1.86
N VAL A 135 8.06 -7.57 -0.68
CA VAL A 135 6.60 -7.61 -0.45
C VAL A 135 6.24 -6.74 0.74
N GLU A 136 5.10 -6.06 0.67
CA GLU A 136 4.56 -5.23 1.75
C GLU A 136 3.24 -5.81 2.26
N PHE A 137 3.23 -6.31 3.50
CA PHE A 137 2.05 -6.85 4.19
C PHE A 137 1.54 -5.93 5.31
N GLN A 138 2.02 -4.69 5.36
CA GLN A 138 1.60 -3.65 6.29
C GLN A 138 0.21 -3.04 6.00
N CYS A 139 -0.79 -3.88 5.79
CA CYS A 139 -2.17 -3.44 5.61
C CYS A 139 -3.17 -4.48 6.10
N CYS A 140 -4.42 -4.04 6.12
CA CYS A 140 -5.55 -4.80 6.59
C CYS A 140 -5.75 -6.15 5.91
N GLU A 141 -5.46 -6.22 4.61
CA GLU A 141 -5.67 -7.43 3.80
C GLU A 141 -4.79 -8.58 4.26
N TYR A 142 -3.59 -8.25 4.76
CA TYR A 142 -2.60 -9.18 5.28
C TYR A 142 -2.45 -9.09 6.80
N ASN A 143 -3.46 -8.53 7.48
CA ASN A 143 -3.51 -8.46 8.94
C ASN A 143 -2.26 -7.83 9.58
N PHE A 144 -1.69 -6.82 8.91
CA PHE A 144 -0.40 -6.24 9.30
C PHE A 144 0.68 -7.30 9.51
N ASP A 145 0.81 -8.18 8.51
CA ASP A 145 1.77 -9.27 8.46
C ASP A 145 1.51 -10.38 9.49
N ASP A 146 0.24 -10.77 9.63
CA ASP A 146 -0.28 -11.59 10.74
C ASP A 146 0.25 -11.13 12.12
N GLY A 147 0.51 -9.81 12.22
CA GLY A 147 0.92 -9.14 13.41
C GLY A 147 2.37 -8.78 13.61
N ASP A 148 3.25 -9.22 12.73
CA ASP A 148 4.68 -8.96 12.89
C ASP A 148 5.03 -7.48 12.72
N CYS A 149 4.16 -6.71 12.04
CA CYS A 149 4.31 -5.27 11.85
C CYS A 149 3.69 -4.39 12.95
N GLY A 150 3.45 -4.96 14.13
CA GLY A 150 3.16 -4.24 15.36
C GLY A 150 1.69 -4.27 15.81
N ALA A 151 1.43 -3.73 17.00
CA ALA A 151 0.13 -3.77 17.67
C ALA A 151 -0.86 -2.69 17.15
N ALA A 152 -0.97 -2.53 15.83
CA ALA A 152 -1.98 -1.64 15.26
C ALA A 152 -3.38 -2.24 15.46
N MET A 153 -4.36 -1.39 15.82
CA MET A 153 -5.77 -1.80 15.86
C MET A 153 -6.14 -2.46 14.53
N GLY A 154 -6.74 -3.65 14.61
CA GLY A 154 -7.27 -4.35 13.46
C GLY A 154 -8.24 -3.47 12.66
N CYS A 155 -8.36 -3.77 11.38
CA CYS A 155 -9.11 -2.94 10.43
C CYS A 155 -10.64 -3.08 10.54
N ASP A 156 -11.12 -3.94 11.44
CA ASP A 156 -12.51 -4.01 11.89
C ASP A 156 -12.79 -3.10 13.10
N GLY A 157 -11.78 -2.38 13.61
CA GLY A 157 -11.87 -1.56 14.82
C GLY A 157 -11.96 -2.37 16.10
N VAL A 158 -11.71 -3.68 16.03
CA VAL A 158 -11.67 -4.60 17.16
C VAL A 158 -10.23 -5.12 17.28
N ALA A 159 -9.73 -5.16 18.51
CA ALA A 159 -8.42 -5.71 18.84
C ALA A 159 -8.40 -7.25 18.74
N SER A 160 -9.11 -7.86 17.79
CA SER A 160 -9.32 -9.30 17.81
C SER A 160 -8.11 -10.11 17.36
N ASP A 161 -7.13 -9.48 16.73
CA ASP A 161 -5.86 -10.15 16.37
C ASP A 161 -4.66 -9.62 17.14
N CYS A 162 -4.64 -8.34 17.55
CA CYS A 162 -3.52 -7.75 18.27
C CYS A 162 -2.14 -7.97 17.63
N GLY A 163 -2.14 -8.30 16.34
CA GLY A 163 -0.96 -8.75 15.65
C GLY A 163 -0.29 -9.95 16.34
N GLY A 164 -1.03 -11.03 16.58
CA GLY A 164 -0.50 -12.22 17.25
C GLY A 164 -0.18 -12.06 18.75
N ALA A 165 -0.28 -10.87 19.33
CA ALA A 165 -0.22 -10.67 20.77
C ALA A 165 -1.55 -11.05 21.44
N GLU A 166 -1.52 -11.63 22.65
CA GLU A 166 -2.75 -11.95 23.36
C GLU A 166 -3.43 -10.70 23.94
N ASP A 167 -4.74 -10.52 23.69
CA ASP A 167 -5.58 -9.60 24.49
C ASP A 167 -6.22 -10.39 25.62
N VAL A 168 -5.55 -10.37 26.77
CA VAL A 168 -6.03 -10.97 28.02
C VAL A 168 -6.85 -9.99 28.87
N GLY A 169 -7.50 -9.00 28.23
CA GLY A 169 -8.49 -8.12 28.84
C GLY A 169 -7.98 -6.72 29.21
N CYS A 170 -6.76 -6.37 28.81
CA CYS A 170 -6.16 -5.06 29.04
C CYS A 170 -5.62 -4.39 27.77
N GLY A 171 -5.98 -4.91 26.60
CA GLY A 171 -5.46 -4.47 25.32
C GLY A 171 -4.27 -5.32 24.87
N CYS A 172 -3.86 -5.08 23.62
CA CYS A 172 -2.87 -5.88 22.92
C CYS A 172 -1.49 -5.85 23.59
N GLY A 173 -0.95 -7.04 23.88
CA GLY A 173 0.40 -7.19 24.44
C GLY A 173 0.52 -6.74 25.90
N GLU A 174 -0.60 -6.39 26.54
CA GLU A 174 -0.62 -6.07 27.96
C GLU A 174 -0.76 -7.35 28.80
N PRO A 175 -0.19 -7.41 30.03
CA PRO A 175 -0.19 -8.60 30.87
C PRO A 175 -1.59 -9.10 31.34
N GLY A 176 -2.67 -8.46 30.92
CA GLY A 176 -4.03 -8.69 31.39
C GLY A 176 -4.28 -8.09 32.77
N ILE A 177 -5.44 -8.39 33.36
CA ILE A 177 -5.77 -7.95 34.72
C ILE A 177 -4.95 -8.79 35.71
N PRO A 178 -4.06 -8.18 36.52
CA PRO A 178 -3.25 -8.93 37.49
C PRO A 178 -4.10 -9.73 38.48
N ASP A 179 -3.56 -10.84 39.00
CA ASP A 179 -4.28 -11.66 39.99
C ASP A 179 -4.62 -10.83 41.24
N GLY A 180 -5.91 -10.83 41.62
CA GLY A 180 -6.45 -10.01 42.70
C GLY A 180 -6.64 -8.52 42.37
N ALA A 181 -6.31 -8.09 41.14
CA ALA A 181 -6.66 -6.77 40.65
C ALA A 181 -8.05 -6.77 40.00
N CYS A 182 -8.60 -5.57 39.91
CA CYS A 182 -9.96 -5.31 39.47
C CYS A 182 -10.02 -4.83 38.02
N ASP A 183 -9.00 -4.09 37.59
CA ASP A 183 -8.79 -3.66 36.22
C ASP A 183 -7.29 -3.58 35.89
N CYS A 184 -7.00 -3.09 34.68
CA CYS A 184 -5.67 -2.95 34.12
C CYS A 184 -4.78 -1.92 34.85
N ALA A 185 -5.37 -1.02 35.65
CA ALA A 185 -4.61 -0.11 36.50
C ALA A 185 -4.12 -0.79 37.79
N GLY A 186 -4.51 -2.04 38.03
CA GLY A 186 -4.07 -2.80 39.20
C GLY A 186 -4.78 -2.39 40.50
N ASN A 187 -5.96 -1.76 40.41
CA ASN A 187 -6.76 -1.45 41.59
C ASN A 187 -7.28 -2.74 42.25
N THR A 188 -7.62 -2.66 43.54
CA THR A 188 -8.14 -3.80 44.32
C THR A 188 -9.53 -3.47 44.84
N ASP A 189 -10.34 -4.50 45.10
CA ASP A 189 -11.63 -4.33 45.77
C ASP A 189 -11.42 -4.09 47.27
N ALA A 190 -11.69 -2.87 47.73
CA ALA A 190 -11.60 -2.48 49.13
C ALA A 190 -12.87 -2.84 49.96
N GLY A 191 -13.76 -3.65 49.41
CA GLY A 191 -15.00 -4.13 50.04
C GLY A 191 -16.29 -3.48 49.51
N CYS A 192 -16.19 -2.68 48.45
CA CYS A 192 -17.30 -1.96 47.85
C CYS A 192 -17.42 -2.15 46.34
N GLY A 193 -16.70 -3.14 45.79
CA GLY A 193 -16.61 -3.39 44.37
C GLY A 193 -15.34 -2.78 43.78
N CYS A 194 -15.07 -3.15 42.53
CA CYS A 194 -13.82 -2.83 41.88
C CYS A 194 -13.58 -1.34 41.71
N GLY A 195 -12.41 -0.87 42.17
CA GLY A 195 -11.98 0.51 42.03
C GLY A 195 -12.67 1.50 42.96
N GLU A 196 -13.64 1.05 43.75
CA GLU A 196 -14.38 1.88 44.68
C GLU A 196 -13.67 1.97 46.03
N ALA A 197 -13.84 3.11 46.71
CA ALA A 197 -13.39 3.27 48.08
C ALA A 197 -14.12 2.25 48.99
N GLY A 198 -13.40 1.71 49.97
CA GLY A 198 -13.99 0.80 50.95
C GLY A 198 -15.11 1.47 51.76
N PRO A 199 -15.90 0.68 52.51
CA PRO A 199 -17.04 1.22 53.25
C PRO A 199 -16.61 2.32 54.21
N SER A 200 -17.36 3.43 54.23
CA SER A 200 -17.01 4.65 54.95
C SER A 200 -18.19 5.22 55.73
N GLY A 201 -18.00 6.36 56.38
CA GLY A 201 -19.01 7.00 57.22
C GLY A 201 -19.28 6.26 58.54
N CYS A 202 -20.16 6.83 59.35
CA CYS A 202 -20.59 6.23 60.63
C CYS A 202 -21.40 4.94 60.46
N ASP A 203 -21.93 4.68 59.26
CA ASP A 203 -22.72 3.49 58.91
C ASP A 203 -21.89 2.38 58.24
N ASN A 204 -20.60 2.62 57.96
CA ASN A 204 -19.71 1.70 57.24
C ASN A 204 -20.36 1.17 55.95
N ALA A 205 -20.96 2.06 55.17
CA ALA A 205 -21.57 1.74 53.88
C ALA A 205 -20.72 2.27 52.72
N CYS A 206 -20.81 1.60 51.57
CA CYS A 206 -20.11 1.98 50.37
C CYS A 206 -20.57 3.34 49.84
N GLY A 207 -19.62 4.22 49.52
CA GLY A 207 -19.91 5.58 49.06
C GLY A 207 -20.55 6.48 50.13
N SER A 208 -20.55 6.08 51.40
CA SER A 208 -21.18 6.83 52.47
C SER A 208 -20.32 8.02 52.90
N THR A 209 -20.98 9.16 53.05
CA THR A 209 -20.46 10.37 53.69
C THR A 209 -21.23 10.68 54.98
N ALA A 210 -22.01 9.71 55.49
CA ALA A 210 -22.79 9.89 56.70
C ALA A 210 -21.83 10.08 57.88
N GLU A 211 -22.10 11.12 58.66
CA GLU A 211 -21.39 11.42 59.89
C GLU A 211 -22.36 11.32 61.07
N ASN A 212 -21.82 11.11 62.26
CA ASN A 212 -22.60 11.22 63.47
C ASN A 212 -22.96 12.70 63.71
N ASP A 213 -24.21 12.94 64.08
CA ASP A 213 -24.62 14.26 64.58
C ASP A 213 -24.08 14.52 66.00
N GLU A 214 -24.41 15.67 66.58
CA GLU A 214 -23.98 16.06 67.94
C GLU A 214 -24.50 15.10 69.03
N CYS A 215 -25.50 14.28 68.71
CA CYS A 215 -26.05 13.24 69.58
C CYS A 215 -25.36 11.88 69.42
N GLY A 216 -24.39 11.76 68.50
CA GLY A 216 -23.74 10.49 68.19
C GLY A 216 -24.60 9.56 67.33
N VAL A 217 -25.67 10.07 66.71
CA VAL A 217 -26.55 9.31 65.83
C VAL A 217 -26.10 9.47 64.39
N CYS A 218 -25.84 8.34 63.73
CA CYS A 218 -25.40 8.33 62.34
C CYS A 218 -26.50 8.82 61.40
N GLY A 219 -26.24 9.89 60.63
CA GLY A 219 -27.23 10.48 59.72
C GLY A 219 -28.46 11.08 60.41
N GLY A 220 -28.34 11.43 61.69
CA GLY A 220 -29.40 12.09 62.43
C GLY A 220 -29.64 13.54 61.97
N ASP A 221 -30.85 14.04 62.23
CA ASP A 221 -31.24 15.44 61.95
C ASP A 221 -30.55 16.45 62.90
N GLY A 222 -29.73 15.97 63.84
CA GLY A 222 -29.10 16.77 64.89
C GLY A 222 -30.08 17.22 65.98
N ILE A 223 -29.62 18.16 66.81
CA ILE A 223 -30.44 18.79 67.84
C ILE A 223 -31.25 19.92 67.20
N ALA A 224 -32.58 19.83 67.26
CA ALA A 224 -33.45 20.91 66.83
C ALA A 224 -33.18 22.20 67.63
N ASP A 225 -33.23 23.35 66.98
CA ASP A 225 -32.90 24.64 67.60
C ASP A 225 -33.76 24.90 68.85
N GLY A 226 -33.12 24.92 70.03
CA GLY A 226 -33.76 25.09 71.33
C GLY A 226 -34.01 23.80 72.14
N ALA A 227 -33.64 22.62 71.66
CA ALA A 227 -33.64 21.39 72.46
C ALA A 227 -32.34 21.26 73.29
N CYS A 228 -32.47 20.80 74.54
CA CYS A 228 -31.35 20.76 75.50
C CYS A 228 -30.75 19.37 75.72
N ASP A 229 -31.23 18.33 75.04
CA ASP A 229 -30.74 16.96 75.20
C ASP A 229 -31.09 16.07 74.01
N CYS A 230 -30.27 15.02 73.84
CA CYS A 230 -30.52 13.84 73.03
C CYS A 230 -31.18 12.78 73.94
#